data_AF-A2A5K4-F1
#
_entry.id   AF-A2A5K4-F1
#
_cell.length_a   1.000
_cell.length_b   1.000
_cell.length_c   1.000
_cell.angle_alpha   90.00
_cell.angle_beta   90.00
_cell.angle_gamma   90.00
#
_symmetry.space_group_name_H-M   'P 1'
#
loop_
_entity.id
_entity.type
_entity.pdbx_description
1 polymer ?
#
loop_
_entity_poly.entity_id
_entity_poly.type
_entity_poly.pdbx_seq_one_letter_code
_entity_poly.pdbx_strand_id
1 'polypeptide(L)'
;MVLLWALFLALLAVKQEGLRFLEQELETITIPDVYGAKGHFYYNISDVRVTQLHLISSELHFQPDQDLLLNISNASLGLHFRRQLLYWFLYDGGYINASAEGVSIRTGLQLSQDSSGRIKVSNVSCEASVSKMNMAFGGTFRRMYNFFSTFITSGMRFLLNQQVW
;
A
#
# COMPACT_ATOMS: atom_id res chain seq x y z
N MET A 1 19.99 -16.01 -27.31
CA MET A 1 20.48 -16.20 -25.92
C MET A 1 20.91 -14.89 -25.27
N VAL A 2 21.77 -14.07 -25.91
CA VAL A 2 22.26 -12.78 -25.36
C VAL A 2 21.14 -11.74 -25.12
N LEU A 3 20.23 -11.56 -26.08
CA LEU A 3 19.08 -10.64 -25.97
C LEU A 3 18.16 -10.95 -24.78
N LEU A 4 17.92 -12.25 -24.52
CA LEU A 4 17.07 -12.70 -23.42
C LEU A 4 17.70 -12.36 -22.05
N TRP A 5 19.01 -12.56 -21.94
CA TRP A 5 19.78 -12.19 -20.75
C TRP A 5 19.84 -10.68 -20.52
N ALA A 6 20.00 -9.90 -21.59
CA ALA A 6 19.99 -8.43 -21.49
C ALA A 6 18.62 -7.90 -21.04
N LEU A 7 17.52 -8.44 -21.58
CA LEU A 7 16.15 -8.12 -21.16
C LEU A 7 15.90 -8.47 -19.69
N PHE A 8 16.37 -9.64 -19.25
CA PHE A 8 16.24 -10.06 -17.85
C PHE A 8 17.00 -9.13 -16.89
N LEU A 9 18.24 -8.75 -17.22
CA LEU A 9 19.02 -7.81 -16.42
C LEU A 9 18.39 -6.42 -16.37
N ALA A 10 17.87 -5.92 -17.49
CA ALA A 10 17.16 -4.65 -17.54
C ALA A 10 15.93 -4.66 -16.63
N LEU A 11 15.15 -5.75 -16.65
CA LEU A 11 13.96 -5.89 -15.81
C LEU A 11 14.30 -5.89 -14.32
N LEU A 12 15.38 -6.57 -13.92
CA LEU A 12 15.87 -6.56 -12.55
C LEU A 12 16.30 -5.16 -12.10
N ALA A 13 16.99 -4.42 -12.96
CA ALA A 13 17.41 -3.05 -12.66
C ALA A 13 16.21 -2.10 -12.47
N VAL A 14 15.22 -2.17 -13.38
CA VAL A 14 13.98 -1.38 -13.28
C VAL A 14 13.24 -1.71 -11.98
N LYS A 15 13.14 -2.99 -11.65
CA LYS A 15 12.52 -3.43 -10.39
C LYS A 15 13.25 -2.84 -9.18
N GLN A 16 14.57 -2.97 -9.12
CA GLN A 16 15.34 -2.51 -7.97
C GLN A 16 15.22 -1.00 -7.76
N GLU A 17 15.34 -0.22 -8.84
CA GLU A 17 15.22 1.24 -8.75
C GLU A 17 13.79 1.67 -8.41
N GLY A 18 12.79 0.99 -8.98
CA GLY A 18 11.38 1.26 -8.68
C GLY A 18 11.01 1.01 -7.21
N LEU A 19 11.56 -0.05 -6.60
CA LEU A 19 11.31 -0.34 -5.18
C LEU A 19 12.00 0.68 -4.27
N ARG A 20 13.23 1.10 -4.62
CA ARG A 20 13.95 2.15 -3.89
C ARG A 20 13.19 3.47 -3.94
N PHE A 21 12.66 3.85 -5.10
CA PHE A 21 11.83 5.03 -5.25
C PHE A 21 10.55 4.93 -4.42
N LEU A 22 9.89 3.77 -4.46
CA LEU A 22 8.68 3.50 -3.69
C LEU A 22 8.92 3.66 -2.19
N GLU A 23 10.02 3.11 -1.65
CA GLU A 23 10.39 3.28 -0.24
C GLU A 23 10.53 4.77 0.15
N GLN A 24 11.24 5.56 -0.67
CA GLN A 24 11.48 6.99 -0.40
C GLN A 24 10.20 7.84 -0.43
N GLU A 25 9.34 7.60 -1.42
CA GLU A 25 8.06 8.31 -1.53
C GLU A 25 7.11 7.92 -0.40
N LEU A 26 7.09 6.64 -0.02
CA LEU A 26 6.22 6.15 1.04
C LEU A 26 6.55 6.75 2.41
N GLU A 27 7.81 7.06 2.70
CA GLU A 27 8.19 7.75 3.95
C GLU A 27 7.75 9.22 3.96
N THR A 28 7.56 9.83 2.79
CA THR A 28 7.28 11.27 2.63
C THR A 28 5.78 11.56 2.46
N ILE A 29 5.01 10.56 2.05
CA ILE A 29 3.59 10.70 1.73
C ILE A 29 2.73 10.87 2.98
N THR A 30 1.69 11.69 2.87
CA THR A 30 0.68 11.83 3.93
C THR A 30 -0.59 11.11 3.51
N ILE A 31 -0.99 10.10 4.26
CA ILE A 31 -2.22 9.35 3.98
C ILE A 31 -3.40 10.19 4.49
N PRO A 32 -4.47 10.37 3.69
CA PRO A 32 -5.60 11.22 4.07
C PRO A 32 -6.32 10.74 5.33
N ASP A 33 -6.84 11.69 6.09
CA ASP A 33 -7.61 11.44 7.31
C ASP A 33 -8.90 10.68 7.01
N VAL A 34 -9.26 9.75 7.90
CA VAL A 34 -10.44 8.89 7.76
C VAL A 34 -11.29 8.99 9.02
N TYR A 35 -12.53 9.42 8.86
CA TYR A 35 -13.49 9.57 9.95
C TYR A 35 -14.85 8.97 9.58
N GLY A 36 -15.65 8.62 10.58
CA GLY A 36 -16.99 8.08 10.35
C GLY A 36 -17.69 7.61 11.62
N ALA A 37 -18.91 7.11 11.44
CA ALA A 37 -19.75 6.61 12.51
C ALA A 37 -20.50 5.35 12.09
N LYS A 38 -20.63 4.38 13.01
CA LYS A 38 -21.43 3.17 12.83
C LYS A 38 -22.18 2.85 14.12
N GLY A 39 -23.47 3.17 14.16
CA GLY A 39 -24.28 3.08 15.37
C GLY A 39 -23.76 4.04 16.44
N HIS A 40 -23.43 3.52 17.63
CA HIS A 40 -22.86 4.32 18.72
C HIS A 40 -21.33 4.43 18.70
N PHE A 41 -20.70 3.97 17.62
CA PHE A 41 -19.26 4.01 17.45
C PHE A 41 -18.85 5.10 16.47
N TYR A 42 -18.08 6.08 16.93
CA TYR A 42 -17.46 7.10 16.08
C TYR A 42 -15.95 6.88 16.09
N TYR A 43 -15.33 7.11 14.94
CA TYR A 43 -13.89 7.03 14.80
C TYR A 43 -13.38 8.21 13.96
N ASN A 44 -12.20 8.67 14.31
CA ASN A 44 -11.40 9.61 13.54
C ASN A 44 -9.93 9.15 13.62
N ILE A 45 -9.36 8.87 12.46
CA ILE A 45 -7.96 8.53 12.25
C ILE A 45 -7.36 9.66 11.45
N SER A 46 -6.38 10.33 12.03
CA SER A 46 -5.74 11.50 11.42
C SER A 46 -4.22 11.45 11.58
N ASP A 47 -3.52 12.29 10.82
CA ASP A 47 -2.06 12.45 10.91
C ASP A 47 -1.33 11.12 10.71
N VAL A 48 -1.73 10.40 9.66
CA VAL A 48 -1.22 9.06 9.37
C VAL A 48 0.10 9.19 8.63
N ARG A 49 1.14 8.58 9.20
CA ARG A 49 2.49 8.57 8.66
C ARG A 49 3.02 7.15 8.56
N VAL A 50 3.71 6.87 7.47
CA VAL A 50 4.50 5.64 7.34
C VAL A 50 5.78 5.82 8.14
N THR A 51 6.07 4.88 9.02
CA THR A 51 7.30 4.91 9.82
C THR A 51 8.36 3.98 9.27
N GLN A 52 7.93 2.83 8.72
CA GLN A 52 8.82 1.80 8.19
C GLN A 52 8.14 1.01 7.08
N LEU A 53 8.90 0.64 6.05
CA LEU A 53 8.48 -0.32 5.03
C LEU A 53 9.51 -1.45 4.97
N HIS A 54 9.02 -2.69 5.01
CA HIS A 54 9.84 -3.88 4.84
C HIS A 54 9.28 -4.75 3.73
N LEU A 55 9.96 -4.75 2.59
CA LEU A 55 9.62 -5.55 1.41
C LEU A 55 10.46 -6.84 1.42
N ILE A 56 9.82 -7.98 1.76
CA ILE A 56 10.53 -9.27 1.84
C ILE A 56 10.65 -9.92 0.47
N SER A 57 9.56 -9.95 -0.29
CA SER A 57 9.51 -10.55 -1.62
C SER A 57 8.78 -9.66 -2.60
N SER A 58 9.42 -9.43 -3.74
CA SER A 58 8.88 -8.69 -4.87
C SER A 58 9.28 -9.40 -6.15
N GLU A 59 8.39 -9.41 -7.14
CA GLU A 59 8.62 -10.00 -8.46
C GLU A 59 8.06 -9.07 -9.52
N LEU A 60 8.83 -8.86 -10.57
CA LEU A 60 8.41 -8.09 -11.74
C LEU A 60 8.63 -8.98 -12.96
N HIS A 61 7.57 -9.25 -13.71
CA HIS A 61 7.64 -10.11 -14.89
C HIS A 61 6.64 -9.67 -15.95
N PHE A 62 6.87 -10.11 -17.19
CA PHE A 62 5.95 -9.86 -18.28
C PHE A 62 4.79 -10.86 -18.24
N GLN A 63 3.56 -10.37 -18.41
CA GLN A 63 2.35 -11.20 -18.48
C GLN A 63 1.54 -10.83 -19.73
N PRO A 64 1.01 -11.79 -20.50
CA PRO A 64 0.33 -11.52 -21.77
C PRO A 64 -0.86 -10.56 -21.67
N ASP A 65 -1.61 -10.60 -20.56
CA ASP A 65 -2.83 -9.79 -20.39
C ASP A 65 -2.56 -8.36 -19.91
N GLN A 66 -1.48 -8.16 -19.15
CA GLN A 66 -1.22 -6.92 -18.40
C GLN A 66 0.17 -6.35 -18.67
N ASP A 67 0.81 -6.73 -19.79
CA ASP A 67 2.20 -6.47 -20.23
C ASP A 67 3.26 -6.67 -19.15
N LEU A 68 3.22 -5.89 -18.07
CA LEU A 68 4.10 -5.96 -16.91
C LEU A 68 3.29 -6.17 -15.63
N LEU A 69 3.60 -7.24 -14.88
CA LEU A 69 3.01 -7.51 -13.58
C LEU A 69 4.05 -7.37 -12.46
N LEU A 70 3.75 -6.51 -11.49
CA LEU A 70 4.45 -6.37 -10.22
C LEU A 70 3.68 -7.12 -9.13
N ASN A 71 4.34 -8.05 -8.46
CA ASN A 71 3.79 -8.81 -7.34
C ASN A 71 4.69 -8.64 -6.12
N ILE A 72 4.19 -8.00 -5.08
CA ILE A 72 4.84 -7.85 -3.78
C ILE A 72 4.08 -8.76 -2.81
N SER A 73 4.81 -9.60 -2.10
CA SER A 73 4.22 -10.55 -1.15
C SER A 73 4.93 -10.51 0.19
N ASN A 74 4.14 -10.76 1.23
CA ASN A 74 4.60 -10.84 2.61
C ASN A 74 5.36 -9.59 3.09
N ALA A 75 4.94 -8.41 2.65
CA ALA A 75 5.52 -7.16 3.11
C ALA A 75 4.99 -6.78 4.51
N SER A 76 5.74 -5.93 5.19
CA SER A 76 5.35 -5.33 6.47
C SER A 76 5.41 -3.81 6.37
N LEU A 77 4.40 -3.14 6.92
CA LEU A 77 4.27 -1.67 6.92
C LEU A 77 4.06 -1.17 8.35
N GLY A 78 4.97 -0.35 8.83
CA GLY A 78 4.88 0.38 10.09
C GLY A 78 4.19 1.72 9.89
N LEU A 79 3.27 2.06 10.80
CA LEU A 79 2.46 3.26 10.74
C LEU A 79 2.40 3.94 12.10
N HIS A 80 2.35 5.27 12.05
CA HIS A 80 2.06 6.11 13.20
C HIS A 80 0.87 7.00 12.87
N PHE A 81 -0.13 7.04 13.74
CA PHE A 81 -1.29 7.90 13.51
C PHE A 81 -1.96 8.31 14.81
N ARG A 82 -2.77 9.36 14.72
CA ARG A 82 -3.66 9.78 15.78
C ARG A 82 -4.99 9.03 15.66
N ARG A 83 -5.39 8.37 16.74
CA ARG A 83 -6.70 7.72 16.88
C ARG A 83 -7.60 8.55 17.78
N GLN A 84 -8.87 8.63 17.44
CA GLN A 84 -9.92 9.15 18.30
C GLN A 84 -11.15 8.27 18.11
N LEU A 85 -11.47 7.49 19.14
CA LEU A 85 -12.58 6.56 19.15
C LEU A 85 -13.58 7.01 20.22
N LEU A 86 -14.86 6.94 19.89
CA LEU A 86 -15.94 7.22 20.82
C LEU A 86 -16.96 6.08 20.73
N TYR A 87 -17.21 5.40 21.84
CA TYR A 87 -18.24 4.37 21.93
C TYR A 87 -19.23 4.71 23.05
N TRP A 88 -20.46 5.02 22.66
CA TRP A 88 -21.59 5.33 23.56
C TRP A 88 -21.33 6.56 24.47
N PHE A 89 -20.48 6.45 25.49
CA PHE A 89 -19.97 7.56 26.32
C PHE A 89 -18.45 7.49 26.60
N LEU A 90 -17.77 6.42 26.15
CA LEU A 90 -16.34 6.21 26.37
C LEU A 90 -15.56 6.83 25.23
N TYR A 91 -14.71 7.80 25.55
CA TYR A 91 -13.76 8.39 24.62
C TYR A 91 -12.37 7.83 24.85
N ASP A 92 -11.69 7.47 23.77
CA ASP A 92 -10.33 6.99 23.78
C ASP A 92 -9.57 7.57 22.59
N GLY A 93 -8.54 8.37 22.86
CA GLY A 93 -7.79 9.06 21.83
C GLY A 93 -6.33 9.25 22.20
N GLY A 94 -5.48 9.33 21.18
CA GLY A 94 -4.04 9.48 21.35
C GLY A 94 -3.28 9.08 20.09
N TYR A 95 -1.96 9.13 20.16
CA TYR A 95 -1.10 8.61 19.11
C TYR A 95 -0.78 7.14 19.35
N ILE A 96 -0.76 6.34 18.28
CA ILE A 96 -0.50 4.91 18.33
C ILE A 96 0.43 4.50 17.20
N ASN A 97 1.26 3.48 17.47
CA ASN A 97 2.00 2.76 16.46
C ASN A 97 1.23 1.49 16.05
N ALA A 98 1.16 1.25 14.76
CA ALA A 98 0.56 0.07 14.16
C ALA A 98 1.55 -0.58 13.19
N SER A 99 1.41 -1.89 12.98
CA SER A 99 2.06 -2.61 11.90
C SER A 99 1.06 -3.46 11.13
N ALA A 100 1.12 -3.39 9.80
CA ALA A 100 0.43 -4.30 8.91
C ALA A 100 1.42 -5.38 8.46
N GLU A 101 1.10 -6.64 8.69
CA GLU A 101 1.93 -7.80 8.36
C GLU A 101 1.26 -8.65 7.27
N GLY A 102 2.09 -9.30 6.46
CA GLY A 102 1.61 -10.11 5.35
C GLY A 102 0.84 -9.28 4.32
N VAL A 103 1.34 -8.08 4.04
CA VAL A 103 0.82 -7.20 2.99
C VAL A 103 1.18 -7.81 1.63
N SER A 104 0.18 -7.91 0.76
CA SER A 104 0.34 -8.40 -0.61
C SER A 104 -0.22 -7.36 -1.57
N ILE A 105 0.57 -6.98 -2.57
CA ILE A 105 0.20 -6.01 -3.60
C ILE A 105 0.45 -6.63 -4.96
N ARG A 106 -0.58 -6.62 -5.81
CA ARG A 106 -0.50 -7.07 -7.19
C ARG A 106 -0.90 -5.90 -8.08
N THR A 107 0.03 -5.43 -8.89
CA THR A 107 -0.17 -4.31 -9.81
C THR A 107 0.15 -4.75 -11.23
N GLY A 108 -0.83 -4.66 -12.11
CA GLY A 108 -0.70 -4.90 -13.54
C GLY A 108 -0.63 -3.59 -14.30
N LEU A 109 0.30 -3.48 -15.24
CA LEU A 109 0.64 -2.27 -15.98
C LEU A 109 0.58 -2.54 -17.48
N GLN A 110 -0.52 -2.14 -18.11
CA GLN A 110 -0.67 -2.27 -19.55
C GLN A 110 0.09 -1.14 -20.26
N LEU A 111 0.99 -1.51 -21.16
CA LEU A 111 1.86 -0.60 -21.89
C LEU A 111 1.30 -0.36 -23.29
N SER A 112 1.37 0.89 -23.73
CA SER A 112 0.96 1.32 -25.06
C SER A 112 2.05 2.19 -25.66
N GLN A 113 2.03 2.36 -26.97
CA GLN A 113 2.92 3.30 -27.66
C GLN A 113 2.16 4.59 -27.97
N ASP A 114 2.72 5.74 -27.62
CA ASP A 114 2.16 7.02 -28.04
C ASP A 114 2.44 7.30 -29.53
N SER A 115 1.79 8.32 -30.10
CA SER A 115 1.97 8.70 -31.51
C SER A 115 3.39 9.18 -31.86
N SER A 116 4.25 9.43 -30.85
CA SER A 116 5.66 9.79 -31.02
C SER A 116 6.62 8.60 -30.84
N GLY A 117 6.09 7.39 -30.63
CA GLY A 117 6.86 6.16 -30.47
C GLY A 117 7.32 5.87 -29.03
N ARG A 118 6.92 6.67 -28.04
CA ARG A 118 7.30 6.48 -26.63
C ARG A 118 6.39 5.48 -25.94
N ILE A 119 6.94 4.71 -25.01
CA ILE A 119 6.18 3.79 -24.17
C ILE A 119 5.39 4.61 -23.14
N LYS A 120 4.09 4.34 -23.04
CA LYS A 120 3.15 4.97 -22.13
C LYS A 120 2.37 3.89 -21.38
N VAL A 121 2.17 4.08 -20.08
CA VAL A 121 1.23 3.25 -19.30
C VAL A 121 -0.19 3.65 -19.67
N SER A 122 -0.96 2.69 -20.20
CA SER A 122 -2.33 2.89 -20.69
C SER A 122 -3.38 2.52 -19.65
N ASN A 123 -3.14 1.47 -18.88
CA ASN A 123 -4.04 0.99 -17.85
C ASN A 123 -3.23 0.45 -16.67
N VAL A 124 -3.73 0.70 -15.46
CA VAL A 124 -3.17 0.21 -14.21
C VAL A 124 -4.27 -0.50 -13.44
N SER A 125 -4.09 -1.80 -13.18
CA SER A 125 -4.93 -2.54 -12.25
C SER A 125 -4.16 -2.79 -10.97
N CYS A 126 -4.74 -2.48 -9.81
CA CYS A 126 -4.10 -2.71 -8.53
C CYS A 126 -5.02 -3.42 -7.54
N GLU A 127 -4.51 -4.52 -6.99
CA GLU A 127 -5.11 -5.28 -5.92
C GLU A 127 -4.16 -5.30 -4.72
N ALA A 128 -4.70 -5.01 -3.54
CA ALA A 128 -3.91 -4.93 -2.33
C ALA A 128 -4.66 -5.59 -1.16
N SER A 129 -3.98 -6.46 -0.43
CA SER A 129 -4.53 -7.19 0.70
C SER A 129 -3.57 -7.19 1.89
N VAL A 130 -4.14 -7.41 3.08
CA VAL A 130 -3.40 -7.41 4.35
C VAL A 130 -3.80 -8.63 5.14
N SER A 131 -2.81 -9.42 5.54
CA SER A 131 -3.03 -10.69 6.25
C SER A 131 -3.23 -10.51 7.75
N LYS A 132 -2.50 -9.58 8.37
CA LYS A 132 -2.56 -9.28 9.80
C LYS A 132 -2.33 -7.80 10.05
N MET A 133 -2.99 -7.26 11.07
CA MET A 133 -2.72 -5.93 11.58
C MET A 133 -2.52 -5.99 13.08
N ASN A 134 -1.36 -5.53 13.53
CA ASN A 134 -1.02 -5.40 14.92
C ASN A 134 -1.11 -3.92 15.29
N MET A 135 -1.91 -3.63 16.29
CA MET A 135 -2.02 -2.29 16.86
C MET A 135 -2.00 -2.46 18.36
N ALA A 136 -1.29 -1.56 19.05
CA ALA A 136 -1.28 -1.51 20.50
C ALA A 136 -2.62 -0.97 21.05
N PHE A 137 -3.74 -1.66 20.77
CA PHE A 137 -5.01 -1.38 21.43
C PHE A 137 -5.07 -2.13 22.75
N GLY A 138 -5.30 -1.41 23.84
CA GLY A 138 -5.74 -2.03 25.09
C GLY A 138 -7.21 -2.45 25.01
N GLY A 139 -7.56 -3.59 25.62
CA GLY A 139 -8.95 -3.93 25.97
C GLY A 139 -9.85 -4.44 24.83
N THR A 140 -11.11 -3.99 24.80
CA THR A 140 -12.27 -4.65 24.16
C THR A 140 -12.35 -4.49 22.62
N PHE A 141 -11.42 -3.79 21.97
CA PHE A 141 -11.54 -3.34 20.58
C PHE A 141 -11.10 -4.36 19.50
N ARG A 142 -10.97 -5.65 19.84
CA ARG A 142 -10.53 -6.74 18.94
C ARG A 142 -11.36 -6.89 17.65
N ARG A 143 -12.62 -6.41 17.62
CA ARG A 143 -13.52 -6.44 16.44
C ARG A 143 -13.17 -5.42 15.35
N MET A 144 -12.24 -4.50 15.57
CA MET A 144 -11.92 -3.44 14.61
C MET A 144 -10.95 -3.86 13.49
N TYR A 145 -10.51 -5.12 13.50
CA TYR A 145 -9.58 -5.68 12.54
C TYR A 145 -9.97 -5.44 11.06
N ASN A 146 -11.22 -5.73 10.69
CA ASN A 146 -11.71 -5.57 9.30
C ASN A 146 -11.77 -4.11 8.84
N PHE A 147 -11.97 -3.18 9.78
CA PHE A 147 -12.00 -1.75 9.47
C PHE A 147 -10.58 -1.27 9.13
N PHE A 148 -9.60 -1.67 9.94
CA PHE A 148 -8.21 -1.29 9.69
C PHE A 148 -7.59 -1.96 8.47
N SER A 149 -7.96 -3.21 8.15
CA SER A 149 -7.52 -3.83 6.89
C SER A 149 -8.01 -3.02 5.69
N THR A 150 -9.26 -2.56 5.71
CA THR A 150 -9.82 -1.69 4.66
C THR A 150 -9.10 -0.34 4.58
N PHE A 151 -8.74 0.25 5.73
CA PHE A 151 -7.95 1.47 5.81
C PHE A 151 -6.58 1.31 5.13
N ILE A 152 -5.84 0.25 5.42
CA ILE A 152 -4.54 -0.02 4.78
C ILE A 152 -4.67 -0.29 3.29
N THR A 153 -5.66 -1.10 2.89
CA THR A 153 -5.94 -1.32 1.46
C THR A 153 -6.26 0.00 0.75
N SER A 154 -6.99 0.90 1.38
CA SER A 154 -7.32 2.23 0.83
C SER A 154 -6.10 3.14 0.79
N GLY A 155 -5.26 3.13 1.84
CA GLY A 155 -3.98 3.83 1.88
C GLY A 155 -3.08 3.38 0.73
N MET A 156 -2.83 2.08 0.58
CA MET A 156 -2.02 1.53 -0.53
C MET A 156 -2.57 1.91 -1.91
N ARG A 157 -3.89 1.87 -2.09
CA ARG A 157 -4.53 2.35 -3.34
C ARG A 157 -4.28 3.82 -3.58
N PHE A 158 -4.36 4.66 -2.55
CA PHE A 158 -4.06 6.08 -2.66
C PHE A 158 -2.61 6.32 -3.07
N LEU A 159 -1.66 5.64 -2.42
CA LEU A 159 -0.23 5.72 -2.72
C LEU A 159 0.07 5.38 -4.18
N LEU A 160 -0.52 4.29 -4.68
CA LEU A 160 -0.32 3.85 -6.05
C LEU A 160 -1.05 4.73 -7.07
N ASN A 161 -2.17 5.35 -6.69
CA ASN A 161 -2.89 6.30 -7.54
C ASN A 161 -2.22 7.69 -7.60
N GLN A 162 -1.45 8.10 -6.57
CA GLN A 162 -0.68 9.34 -6.64
C GLN A 162 0.41 9.29 -7.72
N GLN A 163 0.82 8.10 -8.17
CA GLN A 163 1.78 7.93 -9.26
C GLN A 163 1.17 8.10 -10.67
N VAL A 164 -0.15 8.30 -10.80
CA VAL A 164 -0.88 8.26 -12.07
C VAL A 164 -1.34 9.66 -12.54
N TRP A 165 -0.75 10.75 -12.03
CA TRP A 165 -0.98 12.11 -12.53
C TRP A 165 0.32 12.82 -12.92
#